data_AF-A0A914MVH1-F1
#
_entry.id   AF-A0A914MVH1-F1
#
_cell.length_a   1.000
_cell.length_b   1.000
_cell.length_c   1.000
_cell.angle_alpha   90.00
_cell.angle_beta   90.00
_cell.angle_gamma   90.00
#
_symmetry.space_group_name_H-M   'P 1'
#
loop_
_entity.id
_entity.type
_entity.pdbx_description
1 polymer ?
#
loop_
_entity_poly.entity_id
_entity_poly.type
_entity_poly.pdbx_seq_one_letter_code
_entity_poly.pdbx_strand_id
1 'polypeptide(L)'
;MLSVKKVNGEGWWHCECNYGYYGEYCQFRAESNCEDGEDNDEDGLTDCEDSTECCSHNSCLSNSLCLGSFVSPELLLKLSFINETKQQQGNTTLEQIPFFERVRFLFDSGDLSVQRYADIRLLDPKLLSVLRGRIHSIKGGPLAGVRVSVADHPQQGFSLSRSFSPSATALEGSQSSFENYIDTSIGEFELAVNGGAAVILQFVRQPFGRVIRTFFVPSNQILDVGNVWMDSIEEKDGGENEASTTS
;
A
#
# COMPACT_ATOMS: atom_id res chain seq x y z
N MET A 1 24.45 -3.98 -8.50
CA MET A 1 25.74 -3.21 -8.45
C MET A 1 25.46 -1.75 -8.77
N LEU A 2 26.01 -0.82 -7.98
CA LEU A 2 25.77 0.62 -8.09
C LEU A 2 26.60 1.22 -9.25
N SER A 3 25.98 2.06 -10.06
CA SER A 3 26.59 2.77 -11.18
C SER A 3 26.37 4.27 -11.07
N VAL A 4 27.34 5.05 -11.53
CA VAL A 4 27.28 6.50 -11.52
C VAL A 4 26.86 6.98 -12.91
N LYS A 5 25.71 7.65 -13.02
CA LYS A 5 25.22 8.23 -14.28
C LYS A 5 25.23 9.74 -14.24
N LYS A 6 25.60 10.32 -15.39
CA LYS A 6 25.61 11.76 -15.60
C LYS A 6 24.22 12.18 -16.07
N VAL A 7 23.64 13.18 -15.42
CA VAL A 7 22.36 13.73 -15.84
C VAL A 7 22.57 14.63 -17.05
N ASN A 8 21.88 14.30 -18.14
CA ASN A 8 22.02 15.01 -19.41
C ASN A 8 21.54 16.46 -19.27
N GLY A 9 22.45 17.42 -19.50
CA GLY A 9 22.14 18.84 -19.54
C GLY A 9 22.50 19.65 -18.29
N GLU A 10 22.74 19.02 -17.14
CA GLU A 10 22.85 19.75 -15.85
C GLU A 10 24.19 19.56 -15.12
N GLY A 11 25.12 18.76 -15.66
CA GLY A 11 26.49 18.67 -15.15
C GLY A 11 26.67 17.99 -13.79
N TRP A 12 25.60 17.41 -13.22
CA TRP A 12 25.65 16.62 -12.00
C TRP A 12 25.59 15.11 -12.28
N TRP A 13 25.96 14.33 -11.28
CA TRP A 13 25.99 12.87 -11.33
C TRP A 13 25.10 12.32 -10.23
N HIS A 14 24.40 11.24 -10.52
CA HIS A 14 23.67 10.48 -9.51
C HIS A 14 24.07 9.01 -9.55
N CYS A 15 23.83 8.31 -8.44
CA CYS A 15 23.97 6.88 -8.38
C CYS A 15 22.65 6.21 -8.76
N GLU A 16 22.73 5.20 -9.61
CA GLU A 16 21.63 4.30 -9.93
C GLU A 16 22.06 2.85 -9.77
N CYS A 17 21.08 1.96 -9.63
CA CYS A 17 21.36 0.55 -9.70
C CYS A 17 21.52 0.09 -11.14
N ASN A 18 22.49 -0.81 -11.35
CA ASN A 18 22.52 -1.61 -12.57
C ASN A 18 21.23 -2.41 -12.67
N TYR A 19 20.80 -2.66 -13.90
CA TYR A 19 19.66 -3.52 -14.22
C TYR A 19 19.67 -4.81 -13.41
N GLY A 20 18.51 -5.17 -12.85
CA GLY A 20 18.33 -6.34 -11.98
C GLY A 20 18.79 -6.15 -10.53
N TYR A 21 18.96 -4.91 -10.04
CA TYR A 21 19.26 -4.62 -8.65
C TYR A 21 18.48 -3.41 -8.13
N TYR A 22 18.17 -3.42 -6.83
CA TYR A 22 17.49 -2.31 -6.15
C TYR A 22 17.95 -2.11 -4.69
N GLY A 23 17.43 -1.06 -4.05
CA GLY A 23 17.78 -0.63 -2.70
C GLY A 23 18.77 0.54 -2.68
N GLU A 24 18.89 1.21 -1.52
CA GLU A 24 19.76 2.39 -1.32
C GLU A 24 21.21 2.18 -1.79
N TYR A 25 21.70 0.93 -1.71
CA TYR A 25 23.05 0.53 -2.09
C TYR A 25 23.06 -0.53 -3.20
N CYS A 26 21.93 -0.75 -3.90
CA CYS A 26 21.78 -1.77 -4.94
C CYS A 26 22.15 -3.18 -4.45
N GLN A 27 21.80 -3.46 -3.19
CA GLN A 27 22.16 -4.67 -2.48
C GLN A 27 21.18 -5.83 -2.71
N PHE A 28 19.97 -5.54 -3.20
CA PHE A 28 18.96 -6.54 -3.51
C PHE A 28 18.97 -6.81 -5.01
N ARG A 29 18.78 -8.07 -5.42
CA ARG A 29 18.44 -8.37 -6.80
C ARG A 29 16.99 -7.95 -7.02
N ALA A 30 16.66 -7.55 -8.24
CA ALA A 30 15.30 -7.25 -8.65
C ALA A 30 14.80 -8.35 -9.57
N GLU A 31 13.50 -8.60 -9.54
CA GLU A 31 12.83 -9.38 -10.57
C GLU A 31 13.15 -8.82 -11.96
N SER A 32 13.63 -9.68 -12.86
CA SER A 32 14.18 -9.23 -14.14
C SER A 32 13.15 -9.30 -15.28
N ASN A 33 12.18 -10.21 -15.17
CA ASN A 33 11.13 -10.40 -16.16
C ASN A 33 9.81 -10.70 -15.46
N CYS A 34 8.85 -9.80 -15.59
CA CYS A 34 7.56 -9.88 -14.89
C CYS A 34 6.51 -10.73 -15.60
N GLU A 35 6.93 -11.69 -16.43
CA GLU A 35 6.06 -12.56 -17.25
C GLU A 35 6.58 -14.00 -17.44
N ASP A 36 7.70 -14.41 -16.83
CA ASP A 36 8.27 -15.76 -17.02
C ASP A 36 8.04 -16.74 -15.88
N GLY A 37 7.48 -16.28 -14.76
CA GLY A 37 7.16 -17.11 -13.61
C GLY A 37 8.40 -17.62 -12.86
N GLU A 38 9.56 -16.99 -13.06
CA GLU A 38 10.79 -17.32 -12.34
C GLU A 38 11.10 -16.25 -11.28
N ASP A 39 11.23 -16.67 -10.02
CA ASP A 39 11.68 -15.82 -8.92
C ASP A 39 13.20 -15.54 -9.07
N ASN A 40 13.54 -14.46 -9.78
CA ASN A 40 14.91 -14.14 -10.18
C ASN A 40 15.75 -13.53 -9.03
N ASP A 41 15.10 -13.01 -8.00
CA ASP A 41 15.75 -12.45 -6.82
C ASP A 41 15.69 -13.33 -5.56
N GLU A 42 15.01 -14.48 -5.67
CA GLU A 42 14.87 -15.54 -4.67
C GLU A 42 14.17 -15.06 -3.39
N ASP A 43 13.27 -14.09 -3.52
CA ASP A 43 12.51 -13.52 -2.40
C ASP A 43 11.19 -14.26 -2.10
N GLY A 44 10.86 -15.26 -2.93
CA GLY A 44 9.68 -16.10 -2.83
C GLY A 44 8.44 -15.52 -3.53
N LEU A 45 8.60 -14.47 -4.32
CA LEU A 45 7.58 -13.90 -5.19
C LEU A 45 8.01 -13.99 -6.65
N THR A 46 7.05 -14.20 -7.54
CA THR A 46 7.29 -14.31 -8.98
C THR A 46 6.46 -13.29 -9.74
N ASP A 47 6.99 -12.69 -10.79
CA ASP A 47 6.27 -11.77 -11.67
C ASP A 47 5.47 -10.70 -10.89
N CYS A 48 4.16 -10.56 -11.15
CA CYS A 48 3.30 -9.58 -10.48
C CYS A 48 3.00 -9.89 -9.00
N GLU A 49 3.42 -11.05 -8.48
CA GLU A 49 3.40 -11.29 -7.04
C GLU A 49 4.42 -10.41 -6.33
N ASP A 50 5.51 -10.07 -7.01
CA ASP A 50 6.45 -9.04 -6.59
C ASP A 50 5.89 -7.64 -6.92
N SER A 51 5.56 -6.91 -5.86
CA SER A 51 4.91 -5.61 -6.00
C SER A 51 5.87 -4.46 -6.25
N THR A 52 7.11 -4.58 -5.79
CA THR A 52 8.01 -3.43 -5.73
C THR A 52 8.68 -3.20 -7.08
N GLU A 53 8.99 -4.30 -7.77
CA GLU A 53 9.66 -4.31 -9.06
C GLU A 53 8.63 -4.39 -10.20
N CYS A 54 7.68 -5.33 -10.12
CA CYS A 54 6.84 -5.67 -11.26
C CYS A 54 5.55 -4.87 -11.41
N CYS A 55 5.00 -4.24 -10.36
CA CYS A 55 3.78 -3.43 -10.52
C CYS A 55 3.97 -2.15 -11.36
N SER A 56 5.22 -1.74 -11.61
CA SER A 56 5.54 -0.68 -12.56
C SER A 56 5.57 -1.16 -14.02
N HIS A 57 5.74 -2.47 -14.22
CA HIS A 57 5.84 -3.09 -15.53
C HIS A 57 4.48 -3.23 -16.20
N ASN A 58 4.43 -3.02 -17.53
CA ASN A 58 3.18 -2.98 -18.28
C ASN A 58 2.39 -4.30 -18.20
N SER A 59 3.09 -5.43 -18.01
CA SER A 59 2.49 -6.76 -17.83
C SER A 59 1.59 -6.84 -16.59
N CYS A 60 1.93 -6.10 -15.53
CA CYS A 60 1.29 -6.20 -14.23
C CYS A 60 0.34 -5.04 -13.91
N LEU A 61 0.29 -3.98 -14.72
CA LEU A 61 -0.58 -2.81 -14.47
C LEU A 61 -2.06 -3.16 -14.29
N SER A 62 -2.53 -4.22 -14.95
CA SER A 62 -3.92 -4.70 -14.85
C SER A 62 -4.09 -5.90 -13.92
N ASN A 63 -3.00 -6.40 -13.33
CA ASN A 63 -3.04 -7.54 -12.42
C ASN A 63 -3.70 -7.13 -11.09
N SER A 64 -4.56 -8.00 -10.57
CA SER A 64 -5.25 -7.79 -9.30
C SER A 64 -4.32 -7.57 -8.10
N LEU A 65 -3.11 -8.14 -8.11
CA LEU A 65 -2.10 -7.98 -7.05
C LEU A 65 -1.46 -6.58 -7.06
N CYS A 66 -1.45 -5.93 -8.22
CA CYS A 66 -0.98 -4.57 -8.41
C CYS A 66 -2.10 -3.53 -8.37
N LEU A 67 -3.35 -3.93 -8.08
CA LEU A 67 -4.41 -2.98 -7.79
C LEU A 67 -4.19 -2.38 -6.41
N GLY A 68 -3.87 -1.09 -6.34
CA GLY A 68 -3.71 -0.38 -5.08
C GLY A 68 -4.66 0.81 -4.94
N SER A 69 -4.59 1.47 -3.78
CA SER A 69 -4.99 2.88 -3.73
C SER A 69 -3.96 3.68 -4.53
N PHE A 70 -4.38 4.30 -5.63
CA PHE A 70 -3.52 5.14 -6.48
C PHE A 70 -3.50 6.61 -6.06
N VAL A 71 -4.36 6.96 -5.08
CA VAL A 71 -4.49 8.34 -4.61
C VAL A 71 -3.83 8.46 -3.25
N SER A 72 -2.79 9.28 -3.17
CA SER A 72 -2.19 9.59 -1.88
C SER A 72 -3.16 10.43 -1.05
N PRO A 73 -3.27 10.19 0.27
CA PRO A 73 -4.06 11.01 1.17
C PRO A 73 -3.70 12.48 1.09
N GLU A 74 -2.42 12.82 0.85
CA GLU A 74 -1.95 14.19 0.67
C GLU A 74 -2.55 14.84 -0.58
N LEU A 75 -2.68 14.08 -1.68
CA LEU A 75 -3.32 14.55 -2.91
C LEU A 75 -4.83 14.73 -2.70
N LEU A 76 -5.50 13.76 -2.06
CA LEU A 76 -6.92 13.87 -1.74
C LEU A 76 -7.21 15.04 -0.82
N LEU A 77 -6.37 15.26 0.19
CA LEU A 77 -6.48 16.37 1.13
C LEU A 77 -6.32 17.72 0.40
N LYS A 78 -5.37 17.83 -0.53
CA LYS A 78 -5.25 19.03 -1.37
C LYS A 78 -6.50 19.26 -2.23
N LEU A 79 -7.05 18.20 -2.83
CA LEU A 79 -8.25 18.29 -3.66
C LEU A 79 -9.50 18.65 -2.85
N SER A 80 -9.66 18.11 -1.63
CA SER A 80 -10.77 18.46 -0.74
C SER A 80 -10.71 19.94 -0.36
N PHE A 81 -9.54 20.47 0.00
CA PHE A 81 -9.39 21.90 0.32
C PHE A 81 -9.59 22.82 -0.88
N ILE A 82 -9.18 22.42 -2.10
CA ILE A 82 -9.45 23.21 -3.32
C ILE A 82 -10.96 23.32 -3.59
N ASN A 83 -11.74 22.28 -3.27
CA ASN A 83 -13.19 22.31 -3.42
C ASN A 83 -13.88 23.13 -2.31
N GLU A 84 -13.39 23.06 -1.07
CA GLU A 84 -13.91 23.85 0.05
C GLU A 84 -13.62 25.35 -0.08
N THR A 85 -12.44 25.74 -0.61
CA THR A 85 -12.09 27.14 -0.87
C THR A 85 -12.96 27.81 -1.93
N LYS A 86 -13.62 27.04 -2.81
CA LYS A 86 -14.66 27.56 -3.70
C LYS A 86 -16.00 27.80 -2.99
N GLN A 87 -16.24 27.22 -1.81
CA GLN A 87 -17.50 27.33 -1.08
C GLN A 87 -17.42 28.19 0.20
N GLN A 88 -16.25 28.44 0.78
CA GLN A 88 -16.13 29.24 2.00
C GLN A 88 -15.19 30.46 1.85
N GLN A 89 -15.80 31.65 1.77
CA GLN A 89 -15.14 32.95 1.95
C GLN A 89 -14.83 33.25 3.44
N GLY A 90 -14.09 32.39 4.15
CA GLY A 90 -13.86 32.58 5.59
C GLY A 90 -12.47 32.16 6.09
N ASN A 91 -11.93 32.93 7.04
CA ASN A 91 -10.68 32.64 7.79
C ASN A 91 -10.87 31.49 8.81
N THR A 92 -11.34 30.33 8.37
CA THR A 92 -11.49 29.15 9.24
C THR A 92 -10.15 28.40 9.32
N THR A 93 -9.61 28.17 10.52
CA THR A 93 -8.35 27.43 10.67
C THR A 93 -8.62 25.92 10.69
N LEU A 94 -7.67 25.11 10.20
CA LEU A 94 -7.79 23.65 10.12
C LEU A 94 -8.16 22.98 11.45
N GLU A 95 -7.68 23.54 12.56
CA GLU A 95 -7.94 23.05 13.92
C GLU A 95 -9.41 23.18 14.35
N GLN A 96 -10.18 24.07 13.72
CA GLN A 96 -11.60 24.29 14.02
C GLN A 96 -12.52 23.26 13.35
N ILE A 97 -12.03 22.55 12.33
CA ILE A 97 -12.79 21.52 11.62
C ILE A 97 -12.74 20.23 12.45
N PRO A 98 -13.88 19.59 12.81
CA PRO A 98 -13.88 18.33 13.55
C PRO A 98 -13.03 17.25 12.88
N PHE A 99 -12.38 16.38 13.67
CA PHE A 99 -11.48 15.33 13.13
C PHE A 99 -12.16 14.50 12.05
N PHE A 100 -13.41 14.07 12.28
CA PHE A 100 -14.22 13.32 11.33
C PHE A 100 -14.29 13.97 9.94
N GLU A 101 -14.58 15.28 9.87
CA GLU A 101 -14.68 16.00 8.59
C GLU A 101 -13.31 16.13 7.92
N ARG A 102 -12.23 16.32 8.69
CA ARG A 102 -10.87 16.43 8.14
C ARG A 102 -10.39 15.16 7.43
N VAL A 103 -10.87 13.99 7.84
CA VAL A 103 -10.45 12.69 7.27
C VAL A 103 -11.54 12.04 6.41
N ARG A 104 -12.70 12.70 6.26
CA ARG A 104 -13.86 12.19 5.53
C ARG A 104 -13.53 11.81 4.09
N PHE A 105 -12.59 12.51 3.48
CA PHE A 105 -12.12 12.22 2.12
C PHE A 105 -11.59 10.78 1.94
N LEU A 106 -11.15 10.13 3.02
CA LEU A 106 -10.65 8.76 2.96
C LEU A 106 -11.75 7.74 2.65
N PHE A 107 -12.99 7.98 3.08
CA PHE A 107 -14.07 6.99 3.05
C PHE A 107 -15.38 7.51 2.43
N ASP A 108 -15.47 8.80 2.11
CA ASP A 108 -16.65 9.43 1.52
C ASP A 108 -16.27 10.43 0.42
N SER A 109 -15.51 9.96 -0.56
CA SER A 109 -15.15 10.70 -1.79
C SER A 109 -15.56 9.95 -3.06
N GLY A 110 -16.59 9.11 -2.97
CA GLY A 110 -17.06 8.27 -4.08
C GLY A 110 -15.95 7.32 -4.56
N ASP A 111 -15.75 7.25 -5.88
CA ASP A 111 -14.76 6.37 -6.51
C ASP A 111 -13.30 6.70 -6.17
N LEU A 112 -13.04 7.91 -5.63
CA LEU A 112 -11.71 8.35 -5.22
C LEU A 112 -11.36 8.02 -3.76
N SER A 113 -12.30 7.44 -3.00
CA SER A 113 -12.07 7.09 -1.59
C SER A 113 -10.97 6.02 -1.47
N VAL A 114 -10.02 6.24 -0.56
CA VAL A 114 -8.99 5.25 -0.22
C VAL A 114 -9.62 3.99 0.38
N GLN A 115 -10.56 4.19 1.30
CA GLN A 115 -11.37 3.15 1.91
C GLN A 115 -12.66 2.99 1.13
N ARG A 116 -12.81 1.82 0.52
CA ARG A 116 -13.89 1.47 -0.39
C ARG A 116 -15.01 0.77 0.35
N TYR A 117 -16.24 1.00 -0.12
CA TYR A 117 -17.46 0.35 0.36
C TYR A 117 -17.73 0.52 1.85
N ALA A 118 -17.26 1.62 2.45
CA ALA A 118 -17.54 1.93 3.83
C ALA A 118 -19.01 2.34 4.02
N ASP A 119 -19.72 1.68 4.93
CA ASP A 119 -20.98 2.21 5.45
C ASP A 119 -20.68 3.29 6.49
N ILE A 120 -20.73 4.55 6.06
CA ILE A 120 -20.42 5.74 6.87
C ILE A 120 -21.23 5.79 8.17
N ARG A 121 -22.44 5.20 8.19
CA ARG A 121 -23.29 5.18 9.39
C ARG A 121 -22.70 4.34 10.52
N LEU A 122 -21.75 3.46 10.20
CA LEU A 122 -21.02 2.65 11.18
C LEU A 122 -19.76 3.34 11.70
N LEU A 123 -19.39 4.51 11.16
CA LEU A 123 -18.25 5.31 11.60
C LEU A 123 -18.75 6.40 12.54
N ASP A 124 -18.42 6.29 13.84
CA ASP A 124 -18.85 7.25 14.86
C ASP A 124 -17.94 8.49 14.85
N PRO A 125 -18.49 9.70 14.59
CA PRO A 125 -17.71 10.94 14.56
C PRO A 125 -16.91 11.26 15.82
N LYS A 126 -17.27 10.69 16.98
CA LYS A 126 -16.56 10.90 18.24
C LYS A 126 -15.43 9.89 18.47
N LEU A 127 -15.50 8.74 17.81
CA LEU A 127 -14.54 7.65 17.99
C LEU A 127 -13.60 7.49 16.80
N LEU A 128 -13.99 7.98 15.62
CA LEU A 128 -13.27 7.78 14.37
C LEU A 128 -11.78 8.12 14.53
N SER A 129 -10.94 7.20 14.08
CA SER A 129 -9.50 7.37 13.94
C SER A 129 -9.04 6.74 12.64
N VAL A 130 -7.84 7.13 12.20
CA VAL A 130 -7.22 6.58 10.99
C VAL A 130 -6.00 5.78 11.41
N LEU A 131 -5.93 4.51 11.03
CA LEU A 131 -4.68 3.77 11.07
C LEU A 131 -3.95 3.97 9.75
N ARG A 132 -2.65 4.24 9.83
CA ARG A 132 -1.73 4.22 8.69
C ARG A 132 -0.58 3.28 8.98
N GLY A 133 -0.04 2.65 7.95
CA GLY A 133 1.13 1.79 8.10
C GLY A 133 1.62 1.31 6.74
N ARG A 134 2.59 0.41 6.76
CA ARG A 134 3.16 -0.19 5.55
C ARG A 134 3.23 -1.70 5.66
N ILE A 135 2.91 -2.41 4.58
CA ILE A 135 2.89 -3.87 4.59
C ILE A 135 4.07 -4.39 3.78
N HIS A 136 4.77 -5.36 4.36
CA HIS A 136 5.95 -5.99 3.79
C HIS A 136 5.81 -7.50 3.77
N SER A 137 6.40 -8.16 2.78
CA SER A 137 6.74 -9.58 2.91
C SER A 137 7.93 -9.71 3.86
N ILE A 138 8.03 -10.83 4.58
CA ILE A 138 9.22 -11.16 5.38
C ILE A 138 10.46 -11.31 4.49
N LYS A 139 10.27 -11.76 3.24
CA LYS A 139 11.36 -12.04 2.30
C LYS A 139 11.41 -11.04 1.14
N GLY A 140 10.25 -10.58 0.67
CA GLY A 140 10.10 -9.78 -0.55
C GLY A 140 9.40 -8.42 -0.41
N GLY A 141 10.20 -7.39 -0.14
CA GLY A 141 9.80 -5.98 -0.28
C GLY A 141 8.49 -5.53 0.39
N PRO A 142 8.05 -4.29 0.11
CA PRO A 142 6.69 -3.84 0.39
C PRO A 142 5.67 -4.48 -0.57
N LEU A 143 4.44 -4.70 -0.08
CA LEU A 143 3.40 -5.43 -0.81
C LEU A 143 2.24 -4.52 -1.22
N ALA A 144 2.01 -4.37 -2.53
CA ALA A 144 0.82 -3.71 -3.09
C ALA A 144 -0.39 -4.65 -3.04
N GLY A 145 -1.59 -4.07 -3.12
CA GLY A 145 -2.84 -4.82 -3.28
C GLY A 145 -3.24 -5.68 -2.08
N VAL A 146 -2.62 -5.47 -0.92
CA VAL A 146 -3.06 -6.12 0.32
C VAL A 146 -4.38 -5.52 0.74
N ARG A 147 -5.40 -6.35 0.91
CA ARG A 147 -6.69 -5.92 1.45
C ARG A 147 -6.61 -5.76 2.95
N VAL A 148 -6.86 -4.55 3.44
CA VAL A 148 -6.87 -4.20 4.87
C VAL A 148 -8.29 -3.86 5.30
N SER A 149 -8.80 -4.54 6.32
CA SER A 149 -10.17 -4.33 6.83
C SER A 149 -10.28 -4.64 8.32
N VAL A 150 -11.34 -4.15 8.96
CA VAL A 150 -11.68 -4.53 10.35
C VAL A 150 -12.30 -5.92 10.34
N ALA A 151 -11.67 -6.86 11.05
CA ALA A 151 -11.97 -8.30 10.93
C ALA A 151 -13.41 -8.66 11.30
N ASP A 152 -13.95 -8.02 12.35
CA ASP A 152 -15.29 -8.27 12.87
C ASP A 152 -16.35 -7.29 12.36
N HIS A 153 -15.94 -6.24 11.61
CA HIS A 153 -16.81 -5.22 11.04
C HIS A 153 -16.49 -4.92 9.57
N PRO A 154 -16.59 -5.91 8.66
CA PRO A 154 -16.25 -5.73 7.24
C PRO A 154 -17.11 -4.67 6.54
N GLN A 155 -18.28 -4.32 7.08
CA GLN A 155 -19.16 -3.27 6.57
C GLN A 155 -18.59 -1.86 6.76
N GLN A 156 -17.57 -1.70 7.62
CA GLN A 156 -16.79 -0.46 7.66
C GLN A 156 -15.95 -0.28 6.38
N GLY A 157 -15.89 -1.27 5.50
CA GLY A 157 -15.17 -1.21 4.23
C GLY A 157 -13.73 -1.72 4.36
N PHE A 158 -12.95 -1.46 3.32
CA PHE A 158 -11.55 -1.89 3.25
C PHE A 158 -10.72 -0.92 2.42
N SER A 159 -9.42 -0.88 2.66
CA SER A 159 -8.45 -0.27 1.75
C SER A 159 -7.59 -1.34 1.09
N LEU A 160 -6.99 -0.99 -0.04
CA LEU A 160 -5.92 -1.77 -0.67
C LEU A 160 -4.63 -1.02 -0.43
N SER A 161 -3.58 -1.72 0.00
CA SER A 161 -2.26 -1.11 0.09
C SER A 161 -1.84 -0.56 -1.27
N ARG A 162 -1.18 0.60 -1.23
CA ARG A 162 -0.83 1.36 -2.42
C ARG A 162 0.05 0.53 -3.34
N SER A 163 -0.18 0.76 -4.63
CA SER A 163 0.60 0.20 -5.72
C SER A 163 1.35 1.34 -6.41
N PHE A 164 2.22 0.99 -7.35
CA PHE A 164 2.90 1.94 -8.20
C PHE A 164 1.89 2.92 -8.84
N SER A 165 2.12 4.22 -8.67
CA SER A 165 1.28 5.27 -9.26
C SER A 165 2.02 6.01 -10.37
N PRO A 166 1.62 5.83 -11.65
CA PRO A 166 2.14 6.64 -12.75
C PRO A 166 1.85 8.13 -12.56
N SER A 167 0.83 8.50 -11.78
CA SER A 167 0.52 9.93 -11.54
C SER A 167 1.49 10.61 -10.59
N ALA A 168 2.16 9.88 -9.69
CA ALA A 168 3.26 10.44 -8.89
C ALA A 168 4.39 10.91 -9.80
N THR A 169 4.63 10.18 -10.89
CA THR A 169 5.65 10.47 -11.91
C THR A 169 5.33 11.71 -12.76
N ALA A 170 4.05 12.02 -12.96
CA ALA A 170 3.60 13.13 -13.81
C ALA A 170 3.54 14.49 -13.07
N LEU A 171 3.56 14.49 -11.74
CA LEU A 171 3.54 15.71 -10.92
C LEU A 171 4.95 16.29 -10.67
N GLU A 172 5.99 15.47 -10.84
CA GLU A 172 7.38 15.92 -10.89
C GLU A 172 7.80 16.00 -12.36
N GLY A 173 7.83 17.21 -12.93
CA GLY A 173 8.02 17.45 -14.36
C GLY A 173 9.39 17.09 -14.97
N SER A 174 10.01 15.96 -14.63
CA SER A 174 11.28 15.52 -15.20
C SER A 174 11.08 14.48 -16.31
N GLN A 175 11.23 14.92 -17.55
CA GLN A 175 10.98 14.14 -18.77
C GLN A 175 12.09 13.16 -19.20
N SER A 176 13.12 12.88 -18.41
CA SER A 176 14.21 12.00 -18.90
C SER A 176 15.07 11.39 -17.80
N SER A 177 14.62 10.29 -17.19
CA SER A 177 15.41 9.13 -16.68
C SER A 177 14.52 8.25 -15.79
N PHE A 178 13.49 7.63 -16.39
CA PHE A 178 12.37 7.03 -15.65
C PHE A 178 12.45 5.50 -15.46
N GLU A 179 13.59 4.87 -15.72
CA GLU A 179 13.70 3.39 -15.66
C GLU A 179 14.07 2.84 -14.28
N ASN A 180 14.22 3.66 -13.23
CA ASN A 180 14.66 3.21 -11.89
C ASN A 180 13.94 3.91 -10.70
N TYR A 181 12.81 4.59 -10.93
CA TYR A 181 12.05 5.22 -9.83
C TYR A 181 11.28 4.17 -9.04
N ILE A 182 11.72 3.91 -7.80
CA ILE A 182 11.00 3.04 -6.87
C ILE A 182 10.01 3.89 -6.09
N ASP A 183 8.72 3.65 -6.29
CA ASP A 183 7.66 4.33 -5.55
C ASP A 183 7.69 3.88 -4.08
N THR A 184 8.28 4.73 -3.24
CA THR A 184 8.40 4.46 -1.80
C THR A 184 7.07 4.39 -1.06
N SER A 185 5.94 4.72 -1.72
CA SER A 185 4.62 4.58 -1.13
C SER A 185 3.99 3.19 -1.34
N ILE A 186 4.61 2.31 -2.14
CA ILE A 186 4.12 0.94 -2.33
C ILE A 186 3.98 0.24 -0.97
N GLY A 187 2.85 -0.42 -0.76
CA GLY A 187 2.54 -1.12 0.48
C GLY A 187 2.01 -0.25 1.61
N GLU A 188 1.99 1.09 1.47
CA GLU A 188 1.33 1.95 2.43
C GLU A 188 -0.19 1.75 2.41
N PHE A 189 -0.85 1.91 3.56
CA PHE A 189 -2.31 1.86 3.64
C PHE A 189 -2.84 2.87 4.66
N GLU A 190 -4.08 3.30 4.44
CA GLU A 190 -4.88 4.05 5.40
C GLU A 190 -6.23 3.37 5.59
N LEU A 191 -6.72 3.31 6.83
CA LEU A 191 -8.04 2.79 7.14
C LEU A 191 -8.67 3.59 8.30
N ALA A 192 -9.80 4.21 8.04
CA ALA A 192 -10.65 4.83 9.06
C ALA A 192 -11.46 3.75 9.80
N VAL A 193 -11.40 3.80 11.13
CA VAL A 193 -12.06 2.86 12.04
C VAL A 193 -12.62 3.60 13.25
N ASN A 194 -13.52 2.97 14.01
CA ASN A 194 -13.88 3.45 15.34
C ASN A 194 -12.76 3.13 16.35
N GLY A 195 -12.12 4.17 16.88
CA GLY A 195 -11.11 4.07 17.93
C GLY A 195 -11.70 4.09 19.35
N GLY A 196 -10.84 4.34 20.33
CA GLY A 196 -11.14 4.27 21.76
C GLY A 196 -11.04 2.86 22.36
N ALA A 197 -10.66 1.86 21.56
CA ALA A 197 -10.58 0.46 21.95
C ALA A 197 -9.51 -0.29 21.14
N ALA A 198 -9.34 -1.59 21.44
CA ALA A 198 -8.58 -2.49 20.59
C ALA A 198 -9.36 -2.76 19.30
N VAL A 199 -8.69 -2.60 18.16
CA VAL A 199 -9.24 -2.87 16.83
C VAL A 199 -8.45 -4.01 16.20
N ILE A 200 -9.17 -5.00 15.67
CA ILE A 200 -8.57 -6.17 15.02
C ILE A 200 -8.59 -5.93 13.51
N LEU A 201 -7.41 -5.73 12.92
CA LEU A 201 -7.24 -5.63 11.49
C LEU A 201 -6.91 -6.98 10.88
N GLN A 202 -7.51 -7.22 9.72
CA GLN A 202 -7.25 -8.36 8.85
C GLN A 202 -6.58 -7.88 7.57
N PHE A 203 -5.47 -8.50 7.23
CA PHE A 203 -4.66 -8.28 6.03
C PHE A 203 -4.77 -9.54 5.15
N VAL A 204 -5.18 -9.38 3.89
CA VAL A 204 -5.35 -10.51 2.96
C VAL A 204 -4.68 -10.21 1.63
N ARG A 205 -3.81 -11.13 1.19
CA ARG A 205 -3.14 -11.09 -0.11
C ARG A 205 -2.65 -12.48 -0.49
N GLN A 206 -2.70 -12.88 -1.76
CA GLN A 206 -1.99 -14.06 -2.25
C GLN A 206 -0.52 -13.72 -2.56
N PRO A 207 0.43 -14.64 -2.38
CA PRO A 207 0.30 -16.02 -1.84
C PRO A 207 0.29 -16.10 -0.30
N PHE A 208 0.31 -14.96 0.41
CA PHE A 208 0.45 -14.86 1.88
C PHE A 208 -0.77 -15.29 2.72
N GLY A 209 -1.95 -15.40 2.11
CA GLY A 209 -3.19 -15.71 2.82
C GLY A 209 -3.66 -14.57 3.72
N ARG A 210 -4.01 -14.91 4.97
CA ARG A 210 -4.64 -13.99 5.93
C ARG A 210 -3.77 -13.81 7.17
N VAL A 211 -3.40 -12.55 7.45
CA VAL A 211 -2.72 -12.14 8.68
C VAL A 211 -3.66 -11.27 9.53
N ILE A 212 -3.68 -11.49 10.84
CA ILE A 212 -4.49 -10.72 11.79
C ILE A 212 -3.56 -9.99 12.77
N ARG A 213 -3.84 -8.71 13.03
CA ARG A 213 -3.14 -7.91 14.04
C ARG A 213 -4.13 -7.10 14.85
N THR A 214 -3.82 -6.89 16.12
CA THR A 214 -4.65 -6.09 17.02
C THR A 214 -3.88 -4.82 17.39
N PHE A 215 -4.54 -3.67 17.28
CA PHE A 215 -3.96 -2.37 17.60
C PHE A 215 -4.82 -1.67 18.64
N PHE A 216 -4.21 -1.01 19.62
CA PHE A 216 -4.93 -0.12 20.53
C PHE A 216 -5.04 1.24 19.88
N VAL A 217 -6.25 1.61 19.48
CA VAL A 217 -6.49 2.80 18.65
C VAL A 217 -7.09 3.89 19.54
N PRO A 218 -6.43 5.05 19.74
CA PRO A 218 -7.04 6.20 20.41
C PRO A 218 -8.20 6.75 19.57
N SER A 219 -9.11 7.52 20.14
CA SER A 219 -10.19 8.20 19.39
C SER A 219 -9.71 9.54 18.80
N ASN A 220 -10.20 9.90 17.62
CA ASN A 220 -9.95 11.20 16.94
C ASN A 220 -8.48 11.48 16.63
N GLN A 221 -7.72 10.45 16.24
CA GLN A 221 -6.30 10.59 15.92
C GLN A 221 -5.90 9.76 14.70
N ILE A 222 -4.76 10.13 14.11
CA ILE A 222 -4.07 9.29 13.15
C ILE A 222 -3.04 8.48 13.93
N LEU A 223 -3.13 7.16 13.89
CA LEU A 223 -2.17 6.25 14.50
C LEU A 223 -1.32 5.62 13.41
N ASP A 224 -0.01 5.84 13.48
CA ASP A 224 0.96 5.09 12.69
C ASP A 224 1.27 3.76 13.38
N VAL A 225 0.94 2.65 12.72
CA VAL A 225 1.19 1.29 13.22
C VAL A 225 2.51 0.71 12.73
N GLY A 226 3.27 1.45 11.93
CA GLY A 226 4.54 1.01 11.35
C GLY A 226 4.36 -0.15 10.37
N ASN A 227 5.34 -1.05 10.38
CA ASN A 227 5.42 -2.15 9.41
C ASN A 227 4.62 -3.37 9.88
N VAL A 228 3.78 -3.89 8.98
CA VAL A 228 3.07 -5.17 9.13
C VAL A 228 3.71 -6.18 8.19
N TRP A 229 4.22 -7.27 8.75
CA TRP A 229 4.90 -8.32 8.00
C TRP A 229 3.96 -9.48 7.68
N MET A 230 3.96 -9.91 6.42
CA MET A 230 3.25 -11.08 5.90
C MET A 230 4.24 -12.18 5.53
N ASP A 231 3.86 -13.43 5.80
CA ASP A 231 4.63 -14.63 5.46
C ASP A 231 3.86 -15.49 4.45
N SER A 232 4.57 -16.13 3.53
CA SER A 232 3.92 -17.00 2.54
C SER A 232 3.31 -18.21 3.24
N ILE A 233 2.17 -18.70 2.74
CA ILE A 233 1.65 -19.97 3.22
C ILE A 233 2.56 -21.05 2.65
N GLU A 234 3.44 -21.64 3.47
CA GLU A 234 4.10 -22.88 3.07
C GLU A 234 3.02 -23.93 2.81
N GLU A 235 2.88 -24.39 1.56
CA GLU A 235 2.13 -25.61 1.27
C GLU A 235 2.83 -26.76 1.98
N LYS A 236 2.36 -27.11 3.17
CA LYS A 236 2.75 -28.37 3.80
C LYS A 236 2.23 -29.49 2.92
N ASP A 237 3.14 -30.04 2.12
CA ASP A 237 2.95 -31.27 1.36
C ASP A 237 2.29 -32.31 2.28
N GLY A 238 1.06 -32.67 1.92
CA GLY A 238 0.19 -33.52 2.73
C GLY A 238 0.68 -34.96 2.68
N GLY A 239 1.58 -35.32 3.59
CA GLY A 239 2.00 -36.70 3.80
C GLY A 239 0.79 -37.61 4.03
N GLU A 240 0.54 -38.49 3.06
CA GLU A 240 -0.41 -39.59 3.14
C GLU A 240 -0.11 -40.45 4.36
N ASN A 241 -0.99 -40.43 5.37
CA ASN A 241 -1.07 -41.52 6.32
C ASN A 241 -2.01 -42.58 5.74
N GLU A 242 -1.43 -43.57 5.06
CA GLU A 242 -2.09 -44.86 4.82
C GLU A 242 -2.51 -45.45 6.17
N ALA A 243 -3.82 -45.43 6.43
CA ALA A 243 -4.43 -46.22 7.48
C ALA A 243 -4.35 -47.70 7.09
N SER A 244 -3.30 -48.38 7.56
CA SER A 244 -3.22 -49.85 7.53
C SER A 244 -4.39 -50.42 8.33
N THR A 245 -5.36 -50.95 7.60
CA THR A 245 -6.45 -51.78 8.11
C THR A 245 -6.06 -53.24 7.87
N THR A 246 -5.75 -53.98 8.93
CA THR A 246 -5.75 -55.45 8.96
C THR A 246 -6.34 -55.83 10.32
N SER A 247 -7.61 -56.25 10.37
CA SER A 247 -8.08 -57.65 10.31
C SER A 247 -7.55 -58.50 11.46
#